data_AF-A0A0G1QQQ3-F1
#
_entry.id   AF-A0A0G1QQQ3-F1
#
_cell.length_a   1.000
_cell.length_b   1.000
_cell.length_c   1.000
_cell.angle_alpha   90.00
_cell.angle_beta   90.00
_cell.angle_gamma   90.00
#
_symmetry.space_group_name_H-M   'P 1'
#
loop_
_entity.id
_entity.type
_entity.pdbx_description
1 polymer ?
#
loop_
_entity_poly.entity_id
_entity_poly.type
_entity_poly.pdbx_seq_one_letter_code
_entity_poly.pdbx_strand_id
1 'polypeptide(L)'
;MIMSSDEIREKYLKFFEERGHARIEPSPLVLEKDPTTLFTSAGMQPLVPYLKGEPHPKGKRLVDIQPSFRTVDIDEVGDNRHLTFFEMLGNWSLGDYFKKDQLEWCLEFFVKELGLAKDKLWVSVFEGTKEVPKDTESAEVWKSLGIPEDRIFSYGVKENWWSRSGPPESMPPREIGGPDSEVFFEFDIPHDPKFGEKCHPNCNCGRFIEIGNSVFIEYQKNEDRTLTELPQKNVDFGGGLERIAAAVNRTPDIFQTDIFKPTITKLEEETKNKYGETEEKDRRFRIIADHLRAAVAMASEGVYPSNKQQGYILRRLTRRAAYWSFRGGC
;
A
#
# COMPACT_ATOMS: atom_id res chain seq x y z
N MET A 1 11.57 22.65 -4.83
CA MET A 1 10.92 22.62 -3.51
C MET A 1 10.39 21.21 -3.34
N ILE A 2 10.62 20.58 -2.18
CA ILE A 2 10.20 19.21 -1.88
C ILE A 2 8.68 19.24 -1.60
N MET A 3 7.90 18.32 -2.17
CA MET A 3 6.43 18.29 -2.06
C MET A 3 6.02 17.68 -0.71
N SER A 4 5.04 18.28 -0.04
CA SER A 4 4.51 17.73 1.20
C SER A 4 3.56 16.56 0.96
N SER A 5 3.36 15.74 1.99
CA SER A 5 2.36 14.67 1.98
C SER A 5 0.95 15.22 1.74
N ASP A 6 0.59 16.37 2.30
CA ASP A 6 -0.70 17.04 2.05
C ASP A 6 -0.87 17.45 0.59
N GLU A 7 0.19 17.96 -0.04
CA GLU A 7 0.17 18.29 -1.47
C GLU A 7 0.01 17.03 -2.34
N ILE A 8 0.67 15.92 -1.98
CA ILE A 8 0.52 14.63 -2.68
C ILE A 8 -0.92 14.14 -2.61
N ARG A 9 -1.54 14.17 -1.42
CA ARG A 9 -2.96 13.78 -1.22
C ARG A 9 -3.87 14.58 -2.13
N GLU A 10 -3.78 15.90 -2.08
CA GLU A 10 -4.67 16.78 -2.85
C GLU A 10 -4.43 16.70 -4.36
N LYS A 11 -3.18 16.51 -4.80
CA LYS A 11 -2.88 16.24 -6.21
C LYS A 11 -3.52 14.94 -6.69
N TYR A 12 -3.42 13.88 -5.90
CA TYR A 12 -3.98 12.57 -6.26
C TYR A 12 -5.50 12.63 -6.43
N LEU A 13 -6.19 13.22 -5.44
CA LEU A 13 -7.64 13.38 -5.46
C LEU A 13 -8.09 14.18 -6.69
N LYS A 14 -7.49 15.36 -6.91
CA LYS A 14 -7.82 16.22 -8.06
C LYS A 14 -7.54 15.54 -9.39
N PHE A 15 -6.42 14.83 -9.51
CA PHE A 15 -6.02 14.13 -10.72
C PHE A 15 -7.09 13.12 -11.17
N PHE A 16 -7.69 12.38 -10.23
CA PHE A 16 -8.76 11.44 -10.54
C PHE A 16 -10.14 12.09 -10.65
N GLU A 17 -10.42 13.16 -9.88
CA GLU A 17 -11.65 13.95 -10.05
C GLU A 17 -11.75 14.55 -11.47
N GLU A 18 -10.65 15.06 -12.02
CA GLU A 18 -10.56 15.55 -13.40
C GLU A 18 -10.81 14.46 -14.45
N ARG A 19 -10.65 13.18 -14.08
CA ARG A 19 -10.94 11.99 -14.90
C ARG A 19 -12.33 11.42 -14.63
N GLY A 20 -13.16 12.13 -13.88
CA GLY A 20 -14.54 11.78 -13.60
C GLY A 20 -14.73 10.81 -12.44
N HIS A 21 -13.71 10.59 -11.61
CA HIS A 21 -13.87 9.83 -10.37
C HIS A 21 -14.58 10.67 -9.32
N ALA A 22 -15.63 10.11 -8.72
CA ALA A 22 -16.28 10.74 -7.59
C ALA A 22 -15.44 10.53 -6.34
N ARG A 23 -15.06 11.61 -5.66
CA ARG A 23 -14.45 11.54 -4.33
C ARG A 23 -15.46 10.95 -3.34
N ILE A 24 -15.09 9.86 -2.70
CA ILE A 24 -15.88 9.20 -1.65
C ILE A 24 -15.24 9.43 -0.27
N GLU A 25 -16.04 9.25 0.78
CA GLU A 25 -15.53 9.27 2.15
C GLU A 25 -14.81 7.95 2.42
N PRO A 26 -13.57 7.98 2.94
CA PRO A 26 -12.89 6.76 3.34
C PRO A 26 -13.65 6.10 4.49
N SER A 27 -13.59 4.78 4.54
CA SER A 27 -14.20 4.03 5.65
C SER A 27 -13.46 4.29 6.97
N PRO A 28 -14.15 4.19 8.12
CA PRO A 28 -13.47 4.28 9.41
C PRO A 28 -12.49 3.12 9.58
N LEU A 29 -11.49 3.29 10.43
CA LEU A 29 -10.55 2.20 10.75
C LEU A 29 -11.24 1.01 11.40
N VAL A 30 -12.32 1.25 12.13
CA VAL A 30 -13.12 0.23 12.82
C VAL A 30 -14.51 0.21 12.22
N LEU A 31 -14.82 -0.84 11.47
CA LEU A 31 -16.16 -1.04 10.91
C LEU A 31 -17.11 -1.52 12.01
N GLU A 32 -18.17 -0.76 12.26
CA GLU A 32 -19.23 -1.21 13.16
C GLU A 32 -19.91 -2.45 12.60
N LYS A 33 -19.89 -3.56 13.35
CA LYS A 33 -20.61 -4.81 13.04
C LYS A 33 -20.08 -5.62 11.84
N ASP A 34 -18.83 -5.45 11.45
CA ASP A 34 -18.14 -6.43 10.57
C ASP A 34 -17.44 -7.50 11.42
N PRO A 35 -17.93 -8.76 11.45
CA PRO A 35 -17.29 -9.83 12.21
C PRO A 35 -16.05 -10.41 11.50
N THR A 36 -15.79 -10.03 10.25
CA THR A 36 -14.79 -10.67 9.39
C THR A 36 -13.43 -10.01 9.44
N THR A 37 -13.35 -8.76 9.88
CA THR A 37 -12.08 -8.00 9.96
C THR A 37 -11.97 -7.26 11.29
N LEU A 38 -10.72 -7.02 11.71
CA LEU A 38 -10.46 -6.29 12.95
C LEU A 38 -10.35 -4.78 12.70
N PHE A 39 -9.74 -4.42 11.57
CA PHE A 39 -9.58 -3.07 11.07
C PHE A 39 -9.72 -3.06 9.55
N THR A 40 -10.08 -1.90 9.01
CA THR A 40 -9.97 -1.63 7.58
C THR A 40 -8.49 -1.64 7.18
N SER A 41 -8.11 -2.55 6.28
CA SER A 41 -6.71 -2.77 5.86
C SER A 41 -6.39 -2.33 4.43
N ALA A 42 -7.44 -2.02 3.65
CA ALA A 42 -7.37 -1.55 2.27
C ALA A 42 -8.67 -0.80 1.89
N GLY A 43 -8.59 0.15 0.95
CA GLY A 43 -9.75 0.94 0.49
C GLY A 43 -10.80 0.12 -0.26
N MET A 44 -10.44 -1.03 -0.84
CA MET A 44 -11.39 -1.89 -1.56
C MET A 44 -12.38 -2.63 -0.66
N GLN A 45 -12.07 -2.78 0.63
CA GLN A 45 -12.87 -3.59 1.55
C GLN A 45 -14.36 -3.15 1.62
N PRO A 46 -14.69 -1.86 1.81
CA PRO A 46 -16.08 -1.39 1.73
C PRO A 46 -16.68 -1.48 0.32
N LEU A 47 -15.85 -1.64 -0.71
CA LEU A 47 -16.27 -1.62 -2.11
C LEU A 47 -16.57 -3.00 -2.70
N VAL A 48 -16.34 -4.09 -1.96
CA VAL A 48 -16.55 -5.47 -2.40
C VAL A 48 -17.93 -5.71 -3.04
N PRO A 49 -19.07 -5.24 -2.49
CA PRO A 49 -20.38 -5.43 -3.14
C PRO A 49 -20.43 -4.82 -4.55
N TYR A 50 -19.84 -3.64 -4.72
CA TYR A 50 -19.85 -2.93 -5.99
C TYR A 50 -18.87 -3.52 -7.01
N LEU A 51 -17.72 -4.02 -6.55
CA LEU A 51 -16.78 -4.78 -7.37
C LEU A 51 -17.42 -6.08 -7.90
N LYS A 52 -18.36 -6.66 -7.16
CA LYS A 52 -19.15 -7.83 -7.59
C LYS A 52 -20.29 -7.52 -8.57
N GLY A 53 -20.59 -6.25 -8.84
CA GLY A 53 -21.60 -5.84 -9.81
C GLY A 53 -22.74 -5.01 -9.26
N GLU A 54 -22.79 -4.77 -7.94
CA GLU A 54 -23.80 -3.85 -7.40
C GLU A 54 -23.51 -2.40 -7.81
N PRO A 55 -24.54 -1.58 -8.11
CA PRO A 55 -24.33 -0.18 -8.47
C PRO A 55 -23.93 0.65 -7.24
N HIS A 56 -22.84 1.41 -7.34
CA HIS A 56 -22.45 2.37 -6.32
C HIS A 56 -23.21 3.71 -6.49
N PRO A 57 -23.72 4.33 -5.42
CA PRO A 57 -24.55 5.55 -5.51
C PRO A 57 -23.84 6.77 -6.10
N LYS A 58 -22.50 6.79 -6.09
CA LYS A 58 -21.67 7.86 -6.66
C LYS A 58 -21.19 7.59 -8.09
N GLY A 59 -21.65 6.52 -8.73
CA GLY A 59 -21.25 6.13 -10.08
C GLY A 59 -20.16 5.06 -10.09
N LYS A 60 -19.50 4.89 -11.23
CA LYS A 60 -18.60 3.76 -11.50
C LYS A 60 -17.11 4.05 -11.29
N ARG A 61 -16.74 5.31 -11.10
CA ARG A 61 -15.36 5.74 -10.90
C ARG A 61 -15.27 6.41 -9.56
N LEU A 62 -14.40 5.93 -8.67
CA LEU A 62 -14.34 6.40 -7.28
C LEU A 62 -12.88 6.68 -6.88
N VAL A 63 -12.66 7.68 -6.04
CA VAL A 63 -11.33 8.01 -5.50
C VAL A 63 -11.43 8.37 -4.03
N ASP A 64 -10.47 7.93 -3.22
CA ASP A 64 -10.32 8.38 -1.84
C ASP A 64 -8.86 8.30 -1.35
N ILE A 65 -8.69 8.58 -0.07
CA ILE A 65 -7.47 8.27 0.67
C ILE A 65 -7.89 7.54 1.94
N GLN A 66 -7.71 6.22 1.96
CA GLN A 66 -8.16 5.34 3.03
C GLN A 66 -7.11 5.22 4.14
N PRO A 67 -7.41 5.66 5.38
CA PRO A 67 -6.63 5.27 6.55
C PRO A 67 -6.69 3.75 6.71
N SER A 68 -5.54 3.10 6.75
CA SER A 68 -5.44 1.64 6.71
C SER A 68 -4.62 1.14 7.89
N PHE A 69 -5.00 -0.01 8.43
CA PHE A 69 -4.30 -0.64 9.54
C PHE A 69 -3.98 -2.10 9.24
N ARG A 70 -2.71 -2.49 9.33
CA ARG A 70 -2.25 -3.86 9.11
C ARG A 70 -1.58 -4.41 10.36
N THR A 71 -2.23 -5.41 10.97
CA THR A 71 -1.70 -6.11 12.15
C THR A 71 -0.60 -7.11 11.81
N VAL A 72 -0.57 -7.59 10.58
CA VAL A 72 0.42 -8.56 10.08
C VAL A 72 1.82 -7.96 9.99
N ASP A 73 1.92 -6.65 9.76
CA ASP A 73 3.19 -5.93 9.57
C ASP A 73 3.81 -5.45 10.91
N ILE A 74 3.13 -5.66 12.05
CA ILE A 74 3.55 -5.18 13.38
C ILE A 74 4.98 -5.61 13.73
N ASP A 75 5.40 -6.81 13.30
CA ASP A 75 6.72 -7.35 13.62
C ASP A 75 7.81 -6.91 12.64
N GLU A 76 7.42 -6.41 11.45
CA GLU A 76 8.32 -5.80 10.46
C GLU A 76 8.61 -4.33 10.76
N VAL A 77 7.69 -3.66 11.47
CA VAL A 77 7.90 -2.27 11.91
C VAL A 77 9.23 -2.10 12.65
N GLY A 78 9.97 -1.08 12.21
CA GLY A 78 11.34 -0.81 12.63
C GLY A 78 12.32 -0.80 11.45
N ASP A 79 11.91 -1.36 10.30
CA ASP A 79 12.57 -1.06 9.03
C ASP A 79 12.15 0.30 8.47
N ASN A 80 12.67 0.66 7.30
CA ASN A 80 12.49 1.96 6.66
C ASN A 80 11.21 2.12 5.81
N ARG A 81 10.28 1.15 5.80
CA ARG A 81 9.19 1.11 4.80
C ARG A 81 7.87 0.43 5.21
N HIS A 82 7.83 -0.26 6.35
CA HIS A 82 6.63 -0.90 6.89
C HIS A 82 6.05 -0.12 8.07
N LEU A 83 4.72 -0.06 8.11
CA LEU A 83 3.93 0.66 9.09
C LEU A 83 2.76 -0.20 9.56
N THR A 84 2.31 0.03 10.80
CA THR A 84 1.05 -0.54 11.29
C THR A 84 -0.15 0.26 10.81
N PHE A 85 -0.01 1.59 10.78
CA PHE A 85 -1.01 2.54 10.30
C PHE A 85 -0.41 3.40 9.18
N PHE A 86 -1.12 3.48 8.07
CA PHE A 86 -0.70 4.23 6.89
C PHE A 86 -1.90 4.72 6.10
N GLU A 87 -1.68 5.59 5.12
CA GLU A 87 -2.74 6.09 4.24
C GLU A 87 -2.59 5.52 2.84
N MET A 88 -3.67 4.96 2.32
CA MET A 88 -3.71 4.34 1.00
C MET A 88 -4.47 5.25 0.04
N LEU A 89 -3.76 5.81 -0.94
CA LEU A 89 -4.35 6.52 -2.07
C LEU A 89 -5.09 5.49 -2.94
N GLY A 90 -6.40 5.64 -3.07
CA GLY A 90 -7.27 4.66 -3.68
C GLY A 90 -7.99 5.21 -4.91
N ASN A 91 -8.02 4.47 -6.01
CA ASN A 91 -8.92 4.74 -7.12
C ASN A 91 -9.54 3.44 -7.66
N TRP A 92 -10.81 3.51 -8.07
CA TRP A 92 -11.56 2.34 -8.50
C TRP A 92 -12.30 2.55 -9.81
N SER A 93 -12.29 1.51 -10.63
CA SER A 93 -13.18 1.31 -11.77
C SER A 93 -14.14 0.18 -11.45
N LEU A 94 -15.44 0.47 -11.46
CA LEU A 94 -16.50 -0.50 -11.24
C LEU A 94 -17.15 -0.84 -12.58
N GLY A 95 -16.48 -1.70 -13.37
CA GLY A 95 -16.95 -2.10 -14.69
C GLY A 95 -17.00 -0.95 -15.71
N ASP A 96 -15.97 -0.08 -15.72
CA ASP A 96 -15.90 1.08 -16.62
C ASP A 96 -14.61 1.10 -17.48
N TYR A 97 -13.46 1.44 -16.90
CA TYR A 97 -12.14 1.30 -17.53
C TYR A 97 -11.35 0.13 -16.92
N PHE A 98 -10.24 -0.25 -17.55
CA PHE A 98 -9.44 -1.40 -17.09
C PHE A 98 -7.93 -1.14 -17.20
N LYS A 99 -7.13 -2.16 -17.55
CA LYS A 99 -5.65 -2.15 -17.56
C LYS A 99 -5.05 -0.95 -18.28
N LYS A 100 -5.42 -0.74 -19.55
CA LYS A 100 -4.80 0.32 -20.37
C LYS A 100 -4.90 1.70 -19.70
N ASP A 101 -6.11 2.16 -19.41
CA ASP A 101 -6.34 3.48 -18.81
C ASP A 101 -5.73 3.57 -17.41
N GLN A 102 -5.85 2.52 -16.58
CA GLN A 102 -5.28 2.52 -15.24
C GLN A 102 -3.77 2.70 -15.26
N LEU A 103 -3.06 1.90 -16.07
CA LEU A 103 -1.60 1.93 -16.12
C LEU A 103 -1.09 3.24 -16.76
N GLU A 104 -1.80 3.77 -17.76
CA GLU A 104 -1.55 5.09 -18.34
C GLU A 104 -1.65 6.20 -17.28
N TRP A 105 -2.74 6.24 -16.52
CA TRP A 105 -2.96 7.25 -15.48
C TRP A 105 -2.03 7.08 -14.29
N CYS A 106 -1.72 5.84 -13.89
CA CYS A 106 -0.76 5.52 -12.85
C CYS A 106 0.62 6.11 -13.18
N LEU A 107 1.13 5.86 -14.39
CA LEU A 107 2.40 6.42 -14.84
C LEU A 107 2.35 7.94 -14.95
N GLU A 108 1.26 8.47 -15.50
CA GLU A 108 1.08 9.90 -15.65
C GLU A 108 1.11 10.62 -14.30
N PHE A 109 0.42 10.10 -13.29
CA PHE A 109 0.44 10.66 -11.94
C PHE A 109 1.87 10.67 -11.36
N PHE A 110 2.56 9.52 -11.40
CA PHE A 110 3.90 9.44 -10.84
C PHE A 110 4.91 10.34 -11.56
N VAL A 111 4.90 10.37 -12.89
CA VAL A 111 5.91 11.08 -13.67
C VAL A 111 5.54 12.55 -13.88
N LYS A 112 4.32 12.87 -14.29
CA LYS A 112 3.92 14.24 -14.61
C LYS A 112 3.49 15.03 -13.39
N GLU A 113 2.63 14.46 -12.53
CA GLU A 113 2.10 15.19 -11.37
C GLU A 113 3.09 15.27 -10.21
N LEU A 114 3.79 14.16 -9.95
CA LEU A 114 4.74 14.07 -8.85
C LEU A 114 6.19 14.31 -9.27
N GLY A 115 6.49 14.34 -10.57
CA GLY A 115 7.84 14.62 -11.08
C GLY A 115 8.85 13.51 -10.80
N LEU A 116 8.39 12.27 -10.60
CA LEU A 116 9.29 11.13 -10.43
C LEU A 116 10.05 10.86 -11.73
N ALA A 117 11.33 10.53 -11.59
CA ALA A 117 12.17 10.18 -12.71
C ALA A 117 11.69 8.83 -13.28
N LYS A 118 11.20 8.84 -14.53
CA LYS A 118 10.65 7.63 -15.17
C LYS A 118 11.68 6.50 -15.27
N ASP A 119 12.96 6.84 -15.43
CA ASP A 119 14.10 5.93 -15.41
C ASP A 119 14.46 5.42 -14.00
N LYS A 120 13.67 5.71 -12.98
CA LYS A 120 13.70 5.06 -11.66
C LYS A 120 12.47 4.18 -11.40
N LEU A 121 11.52 4.12 -12.33
CA LEU A 121 10.34 3.29 -12.20
C LEU A 121 10.58 1.90 -12.80
N TRP A 122 10.13 0.90 -12.04
CA TRP A 122 10.15 -0.53 -12.38
C TRP A 122 8.76 -1.09 -12.12
N VAL A 123 8.35 -2.10 -12.87
CA VAL A 123 6.99 -2.64 -12.76
C VAL A 123 7.00 -4.16 -12.69
N SER A 124 6.00 -4.72 -12.03
CA SER A 124 5.72 -6.16 -12.03
C SER A 124 4.37 -6.46 -12.69
N VAL A 125 4.22 -7.68 -13.20
CA VAL A 125 2.98 -8.20 -13.78
C VAL A 125 2.84 -9.68 -13.43
N PHE A 126 1.62 -10.20 -13.44
CA PHE A 126 1.36 -11.60 -13.14
C PHE A 126 1.91 -12.57 -14.19
N GLU A 127 2.70 -13.56 -13.76
CA GLU A 127 3.30 -14.56 -14.64
C GLU A 127 2.33 -15.66 -15.09
N GLY A 128 1.15 -15.74 -14.46
CA GLY A 128 0.13 -16.75 -14.73
C GLY A 128 0.23 -17.97 -13.83
N THR A 129 -0.84 -18.77 -13.85
CA THR A 129 -0.94 -20.10 -13.25
C THR A 129 -1.52 -21.07 -14.29
N LYS A 130 -1.90 -22.27 -13.85
CA LYS A 130 -2.67 -23.20 -14.71
C LYS A 130 -4.11 -22.73 -14.95
N GLU A 131 -4.69 -21.97 -14.02
CA GLU A 131 -6.10 -21.53 -14.08
C GLU A 131 -6.24 -20.11 -14.63
N VAL A 132 -5.26 -19.25 -14.39
CA VAL A 132 -5.28 -17.83 -14.77
C VAL A 132 -4.12 -17.56 -15.72
N PRO A 133 -4.35 -17.01 -16.91
CA PRO A 133 -3.30 -16.78 -17.89
C PRO A 133 -2.27 -15.75 -17.41
N LYS A 134 -1.09 -15.76 -18.04
CA LYS A 134 -0.08 -14.72 -17.87
C LYS A 134 -0.64 -13.36 -18.28
N ASP A 135 -0.36 -12.31 -17.50
CA ASP A 135 -0.79 -10.95 -17.81
C ASP A 135 0.11 -10.28 -18.86
N THR A 136 -0.04 -10.74 -20.10
CA THR A 136 0.65 -10.17 -21.26
C THR A 136 0.09 -8.80 -21.65
N GLU A 137 -1.17 -8.51 -21.34
CA GLU A 137 -1.82 -7.23 -21.65
C GLU A 137 -1.14 -6.08 -20.89
N SER A 138 -0.99 -6.19 -19.57
CA SER A 138 -0.32 -5.16 -18.77
C SER A 138 1.15 -4.98 -19.16
N ALA A 139 1.86 -6.07 -19.47
CA ALA A 139 3.24 -6.00 -19.96
C ALA A 139 3.36 -5.18 -21.25
N GLU A 140 2.50 -5.42 -22.23
CA GLU A 140 2.51 -4.68 -23.49
C GLU A 140 2.06 -3.22 -23.33
N VAL A 141 1.10 -2.94 -22.44
CA VAL A 141 0.76 -1.56 -22.06
C VAL A 141 1.99 -0.85 -21.49
N TRP A 142 2.69 -1.42 -20.50
CA TRP A 142 3.89 -0.81 -19.93
C TRP A 142 5.00 -0.56 -20.94
N LYS A 143 5.24 -1.50 -21.86
CA LYS A 143 6.18 -1.33 -22.98
C LYS A 143 5.76 -0.16 -23.87
N SER A 144 4.47 -0.07 -24.22
CA SER A 144 3.95 1.02 -25.06
C SER A 144 4.08 2.39 -24.38
N LEU A 145 4.00 2.43 -23.05
CA LEU A 145 4.24 3.62 -22.24
C LEU A 145 5.72 3.96 -22.11
N GLY A 146 6.61 3.12 -22.66
CA GLY A 146 8.05 3.31 -22.72
C GLY A 146 8.76 2.94 -21.42
N ILE A 147 8.24 1.99 -20.64
CA ILE A 147 9.03 1.29 -19.62
C ILE A 147 9.89 0.24 -20.35
N PRO A 148 11.22 0.25 -20.17
CA PRO A 148 12.11 -0.75 -20.76
C PRO A 148 11.76 -2.19 -20.37
N GLU A 149 11.95 -3.14 -21.29
CA GLU A 149 11.60 -4.55 -21.06
C GLU A 149 12.40 -5.18 -19.90
N ASP A 150 13.64 -4.75 -19.67
CA ASP A 150 14.47 -5.18 -18.54
C ASP A 150 13.99 -4.64 -17.18
N ARG A 151 12.90 -3.85 -17.17
CA ARG A 151 12.24 -3.30 -15.97
C ARG A 151 10.80 -3.75 -15.79
N ILE A 152 10.33 -4.66 -16.63
CA ILE A 152 9.01 -5.28 -16.54
C ILE A 152 9.21 -6.72 -16.06
N PHE A 153 8.95 -6.98 -14.79
CA PHE A 153 9.15 -8.29 -14.17
C PHE A 153 7.86 -9.08 -14.19
N SER A 154 7.95 -10.38 -14.44
CA SER A 154 6.82 -11.29 -14.21
C SER A 154 7.05 -12.04 -12.90
N TYR A 155 6.09 -12.00 -11.98
CA TYR A 155 6.13 -12.79 -10.75
C TYR A 155 4.88 -13.65 -10.55
N GLY A 156 4.99 -14.62 -9.66
CA GLY A 156 3.94 -15.59 -9.33
C GLY A 156 2.85 -15.04 -8.44
N VAL A 157 2.01 -15.97 -7.97
CA VAL A 157 0.86 -15.71 -7.09
C VAL A 157 1.21 -14.97 -5.81
N LYS A 158 2.40 -15.18 -5.25
CA LYS A 158 2.77 -14.56 -3.98
C LYS A 158 2.96 -13.04 -4.13
N GLU A 159 3.44 -12.60 -5.29
CA GLU A 159 3.79 -11.22 -5.56
C GLU A 159 2.74 -10.51 -6.41
N ASN A 160 2.21 -11.18 -7.46
CA ASN A 160 1.31 -10.54 -8.42
C ASN A 160 -0.11 -11.12 -8.44
N TRP A 161 -0.64 -11.48 -7.29
CA TRP A 161 -2.05 -11.78 -7.10
C TRP A 161 -2.55 -11.12 -5.84
N TRP A 162 -3.68 -10.43 -5.95
CA TRP A 162 -4.26 -9.75 -4.81
C TRP A 162 -5.69 -10.21 -4.54
N SER A 163 -5.94 -10.55 -3.27
CA SER A 163 -7.26 -10.65 -2.67
C SER A 163 -7.14 -10.32 -1.18
N ARG A 164 -8.25 -9.92 -0.56
CA ARG A 164 -8.29 -9.67 0.89
C ARG A 164 -7.92 -10.91 1.73
N SER A 165 -8.10 -12.10 1.17
CA SER A 165 -7.80 -13.38 1.82
C SER A 165 -6.46 -13.99 1.38
N GLY A 166 -5.63 -13.24 0.65
CA GLY A 166 -4.32 -13.69 0.15
C GLY A 166 -4.40 -14.46 -1.17
N PRO A 167 -3.59 -15.51 -1.37
CA PRO A 167 -3.48 -16.19 -2.66
C PRO A 167 -4.75 -16.98 -3.02
N PRO A 168 -4.95 -17.36 -4.30
CA PRO A 168 -6.14 -18.10 -4.77
C PRO A 168 -6.50 -19.33 -3.94
N GLU A 169 -5.50 -20.04 -3.41
CA GLU A 169 -5.69 -21.27 -2.62
C GLU A 169 -6.31 -20.98 -1.24
N SER A 170 -6.03 -19.80 -0.68
CA SER A 170 -6.54 -19.35 0.62
C SER A 170 -7.86 -18.60 0.53
N MET A 171 -8.28 -18.19 -0.67
CA MET A 171 -9.56 -17.53 -0.89
C MET A 171 -10.74 -18.41 -0.44
N PRO A 172 -11.61 -17.94 0.47
CA PRO A 172 -12.87 -18.62 0.75
C PRO A 172 -13.84 -18.49 -0.43
N PRO A 173 -14.86 -19.35 -0.53
CA PRO A 173 -15.91 -19.20 -1.54
C PRO A 173 -16.51 -17.79 -1.54
N ARG A 174 -16.78 -17.28 -2.74
CA ARG A 174 -17.28 -15.93 -3.03
C ARG A 174 -16.31 -14.79 -2.78
N GLU A 175 -15.07 -15.06 -2.34
CA GLU A 175 -14.04 -14.03 -2.29
C GLU A 175 -13.66 -13.61 -3.72
N ILE A 176 -13.36 -12.33 -3.90
CA ILE A 176 -12.93 -11.76 -5.17
C ILE A 176 -11.45 -11.43 -5.13
N GLY A 177 -10.81 -11.47 -6.30
CA GLY A 177 -9.41 -11.15 -6.45
C GLY A 177 -9.02 -11.11 -7.92
N GLY A 178 -7.73 -10.92 -8.18
CA GLY A 178 -7.22 -10.96 -9.53
C GLY A 178 -5.72 -10.78 -9.62
N PRO A 179 -5.18 -10.91 -10.84
CA PRO A 179 -3.81 -10.51 -11.12
C PRO A 179 -3.67 -9.01 -10.89
N ASP A 180 -2.46 -8.58 -10.59
CA ASP A 180 -2.15 -7.18 -10.42
C ASP A 180 -0.87 -6.77 -11.16
N SER A 181 -0.62 -5.46 -11.15
CA SER A 181 0.62 -4.88 -11.62
C SER A 181 1.09 -3.78 -10.68
N GLU A 182 2.27 -3.97 -10.11
CA GLU A 182 2.84 -3.06 -9.12
C GLU A 182 3.87 -2.13 -9.75
N VAL A 183 4.03 -0.95 -9.16
CA VAL A 183 5.03 0.05 -9.53
C VAL A 183 5.99 0.22 -8.36
N PHE A 184 7.28 0.13 -8.66
CA PHE A 184 8.37 0.28 -7.72
C PHE A 184 9.22 1.51 -8.07
N PHE A 185 9.67 2.22 -7.05
CA PHE A 185 10.67 3.27 -7.18
C PHE A 185 12.05 2.76 -6.74
N GLU A 186 13.05 2.99 -7.59
CA GLU A 186 14.45 2.66 -7.33
C GLU A 186 15.20 3.80 -6.62
N PHE A 187 15.68 3.51 -5.41
CA PHE A 187 16.60 4.38 -4.67
C PHE A 187 18.06 4.03 -4.96
N ASP A 188 18.95 4.99 -4.76
CA ASP A 188 20.40 4.82 -4.94
C ASP A 188 21.05 4.06 -3.75
N ILE A 189 20.49 2.90 -3.39
CA ILE A 189 21.00 2.01 -2.36
C ILE A 189 21.78 0.86 -3.02
N PRO A 190 23.03 0.58 -2.61
CA PRO A 190 23.74 -0.63 -3.04
C PRO A 190 22.97 -1.92 -2.68
N HIS A 191 22.86 -2.84 -3.62
CA HIS A 191 22.23 -4.14 -3.39
C HIS A 191 23.07 -4.93 -2.39
N ASP A 192 22.41 -5.51 -1.40
CA ASP A 192 23.04 -6.38 -0.42
C ASP A 192 23.00 -7.83 -0.94
N PRO A 193 24.15 -8.45 -1.27
CA PRO A 193 24.21 -9.81 -1.82
C PRO A 193 23.57 -10.88 -0.94
N LYS A 194 23.30 -10.61 0.35
CA LYS A 194 22.56 -11.55 1.22
C LYS A 194 21.14 -11.83 0.72
N PHE A 195 20.58 -10.93 -0.09
CA PHE A 195 19.26 -11.09 -0.71
C PHE A 195 19.32 -11.67 -2.13
N GLY A 196 20.46 -12.24 -2.54
CA GLY A 196 20.66 -12.88 -3.84
C GLY A 196 21.77 -12.22 -4.66
N GLU A 197 22.23 -12.89 -5.72
CA GLU A 197 23.33 -12.38 -6.56
C GLU A 197 22.93 -11.15 -7.39
N LYS A 198 21.68 -11.12 -7.87
CA LYS A 198 21.12 -10.01 -8.66
C LYS A 198 19.97 -9.37 -7.90
N CYS A 199 19.92 -8.04 -7.95
CA CYS A 199 18.78 -7.29 -7.42
C CYS A 199 17.60 -7.33 -8.41
N HIS A 200 16.39 -7.25 -7.89
CA HIS A 200 15.14 -7.13 -8.64
C HIS A 200 14.11 -6.36 -7.81
N PRO A 201 12.98 -5.87 -8.39
CA PRO A 201 12.00 -5.05 -7.68
C PRO A 201 11.43 -5.66 -6.38
N ASN A 202 11.18 -6.97 -6.35
CA ASN A 202 10.69 -7.66 -5.15
C ASN A 202 11.82 -8.08 -4.15
N CYS A 203 12.99 -7.47 -4.26
CA CYS A 203 14.13 -7.76 -3.37
C CYS A 203 14.02 -6.97 -2.06
N ASN A 204 14.26 -7.64 -0.93
CA ASN A 204 14.19 -7.04 0.40
C ASN A 204 15.39 -6.16 0.79
N CYS A 205 16.33 -5.89 -0.12
CA CYS A 205 17.51 -5.05 0.15
C CYS A 205 17.20 -3.57 0.39
N GLY A 206 15.97 -3.13 0.11
CA GLY A 206 15.54 -1.74 0.31
C GLY A 206 15.88 -0.79 -0.85
N ARG A 207 16.54 -1.28 -1.91
CA ARG A 207 16.77 -0.52 -3.15
C ARG A 207 15.46 -0.17 -3.85
N PHE A 208 14.50 -1.08 -3.84
CA PHE A 208 13.20 -0.90 -4.47
C PHE A 208 12.13 -0.81 -3.39
N ILE A 209 11.22 0.14 -3.54
CA ILE A 209 10.02 0.24 -2.71
C ILE A 209 8.82 0.29 -3.64
N GLU A 210 7.85 -0.59 -3.39
CA GLU A 210 6.54 -0.58 -4.04
C GLU A 210 5.77 0.69 -3.63
N ILE A 211 5.41 1.51 -4.62
CA ILE A 211 4.71 2.79 -4.43
C ILE A 211 3.26 2.76 -4.89
N GLY A 212 2.84 1.72 -5.61
CA GLY A 212 1.45 1.52 -6.00
C GLY A 212 1.20 0.15 -6.58
N ASN A 213 0.01 -0.39 -6.34
CA ASN A 213 -0.44 -1.66 -6.87
C ASN A 213 -1.77 -1.46 -7.61
N SER A 214 -1.82 -1.82 -8.90
CA SER A 214 -3.04 -1.84 -9.71
C SER A 214 -3.58 -3.26 -9.79
N VAL A 215 -4.59 -3.57 -8.98
CA VAL A 215 -5.26 -4.87 -8.97
C VAL A 215 -6.37 -4.91 -10.01
N PHE A 216 -6.34 -5.92 -10.85
CA PHE A 216 -7.34 -6.17 -11.89
C PHE A 216 -8.35 -7.20 -11.39
N ILE A 217 -9.29 -6.74 -10.58
CA ILE A 217 -10.31 -7.59 -9.94
C ILE A 217 -11.28 -8.10 -11.02
N GLU A 218 -11.02 -9.32 -11.48
CA GLU A 218 -11.78 -9.99 -12.54
C GLU A 218 -12.17 -11.44 -12.21
N TYR A 219 -11.78 -11.98 -11.03
CA TYR A 219 -12.10 -13.35 -10.63
C TYR A 219 -12.85 -13.45 -9.29
N GLN A 220 -13.67 -14.51 -9.16
CA GLN A 220 -14.30 -14.94 -7.92
C GLN A 220 -14.01 -16.42 -7.64
N LYS A 221 -13.79 -16.76 -6.37
CA LYS A 221 -13.66 -18.15 -5.92
C LYS A 221 -15.01 -18.84 -5.82
N ASN A 222 -15.16 -20.00 -6.44
CA ASN A 222 -16.37 -20.82 -6.36
C ASN A 222 -16.36 -21.75 -5.14
N GLU A 223 -17.52 -22.34 -4.85
CA GLU A 223 -17.69 -23.33 -3.78
C GLU A 223 -16.83 -24.58 -4.00
N ASP A 224 -16.62 -24.98 -5.27
CA ASP A 224 -15.76 -26.10 -5.67
C ASP A 224 -14.26 -25.75 -5.71
N ARG A 225 -13.88 -24.56 -5.22
CA ARG A 225 -12.53 -24.00 -5.21
C ARG A 225 -11.97 -23.60 -6.58
N THR A 226 -12.72 -23.67 -7.67
CA THR A 226 -12.29 -23.09 -8.96
C THR A 226 -12.41 -21.57 -8.95
N LEU A 227 -11.74 -20.89 -9.89
CA LEU A 227 -11.95 -19.48 -10.18
C LEU A 227 -12.86 -19.30 -11.40
N THR A 228 -13.81 -18.36 -11.32
CA THR A 228 -14.61 -17.90 -12.46
C THR A 228 -14.48 -16.40 -12.63
N GLU A 229 -14.62 -15.92 -13.87
CA GLU A 229 -14.61 -14.50 -14.14
C GLU A 229 -15.86 -13.80 -13.56
N LEU A 230 -15.64 -12.59 -13.04
CA LEU A 230 -16.71 -11.70 -12.61
C LEU A 230 -17.51 -11.17 -13.83
N PRO A 231 -18.77 -10.77 -13.64
CA PRO A 231 -19.59 -10.21 -14.72
C PRO A 231 -19.06 -8.86 -15.26
N GLN A 232 -18.14 -8.23 -14.54
CA GLN A 232 -17.49 -6.98 -14.92
C GLN A 232 -16.00 -7.03 -14.56
N LYS A 233 -15.20 -6.30 -15.32
CA LYS A 233 -13.78 -6.10 -15.06
C LYS A 233 -13.58 -4.82 -14.27
N ASN A 234 -12.90 -4.91 -13.14
CA ASN A 234 -12.72 -3.78 -12.24
C ASN A 234 -11.25 -3.44 -12.07
N VAL A 235 -11.02 -2.22 -11.62
CA VAL A 235 -9.71 -1.75 -11.16
C VAL A 235 -9.82 -1.40 -9.69
N ASP A 236 -8.86 -1.86 -8.92
CA ASP A 236 -8.61 -1.47 -7.54
C ASP A 236 -7.15 -1.06 -7.42
N PHE A 237 -6.89 0.23 -7.31
CA PHE A 237 -5.53 0.73 -7.11
C PHE A 237 -5.32 1.14 -5.67
N GLY A 238 -4.17 0.77 -5.11
CA GLY A 238 -3.70 1.23 -3.80
C GLY A 238 -2.26 1.72 -3.85
N GLY A 239 -2.02 2.98 -3.47
CA GLY A 239 -0.69 3.56 -3.32
C GLY A 239 -0.43 4.03 -1.90
N GLY A 240 0.63 3.55 -1.24
CA GLY A 240 0.97 3.97 0.12
C GLY A 240 1.53 5.39 0.15
N LEU A 241 0.83 6.34 0.77
CA LEU A 241 1.21 7.75 0.80
C LEU A 241 2.63 7.97 1.31
N GLU A 242 3.01 7.27 2.38
CA GLU A 242 4.31 7.41 3.04
C GLU A 242 5.46 6.97 2.12
N ARG A 243 5.23 5.91 1.34
CA ARG A 243 6.20 5.40 0.36
C ARG A 243 6.29 6.33 -0.86
N ILE A 244 5.16 6.85 -1.33
CA ILE A 244 5.11 7.83 -2.41
C ILE A 244 5.83 9.12 -1.98
N ALA A 245 5.57 9.62 -0.77
CA ALA A 245 6.26 10.78 -0.21
C ALA A 245 7.78 10.55 -0.11
N ALA A 246 8.21 9.36 0.30
CA ALA A 246 9.62 8.98 0.32
C ALA A 246 10.25 9.02 -1.09
N ALA A 247 9.56 8.48 -2.10
CA ALA A 247 10.00 8.53 -3.50
C ALA A 247 10.10 9.97 -4.05
N VAL A 248 9.07 10.81 -3.83
CA VAL A 248 9.06 12.22 -4.24
C VAL A 248 10.19 13.00 -3.59
N ASN A 249 10.46 12.70 -2.32
CA ASN A 249 11.49 13.35 -1.52
C ASN A 249 12.87 12.71 -1.69
N ARG A 250 12.98 11.69 -2.55
CA ARG A 250 14.21 10.95 -2.87
C ARG A 250 14.93 10.42 -1.63
N THR A 251 14.15 10.04 -0.61
CA THR A 251 14.64 9.38 0.59
C THR A 251 14.16 7.94 0.60
N PRO A 252 15.04 6.94 0.82
CA PRO A 252 14.59 5.56 0.96
C PRO A 252 13.92 5.30 2.31
N ASP A 253 13.90 6.29 3.21
CA ASP A 253 13.39 6.14 4.57
C ASP A 253 12.11 6.96 4.74
N ILE A 254 10.97 6.26 4.89
CA ILE A 254 9.67 6.90 5.07
C ILE A 254 9.63 7.76 6.34
N PHE A 255 10.45 7.47 7.35
CA PHE A 255 10.46 8.21 8.62
C PHE A 255 11.16 9.56 8.51
N GLN A 256 11.83 9.85 7.39
CA GLN A 256 12.42 11.15 7.08
C GLN A 256 11.48 12.07 6.30
N THR A 257 10.30 11.59 5.91
CA THR A 257 9.25 12.40 5.30
C THR A 257 8.62 13.36 6.31
N ASP A 258 7.93 14.38 5.82
CA ASP A 258 7.19 15.35 6.62
C ASP A 258 6.14 14.70 7.55
N ILE A 259 5.67 13.50 7.20
CA ILE A 259 4.70 12.73 8.00
C ILE A 259 5.28 12.31 9.36
N PHE A 260 6.56 11.91 9.41
CA PHE A 260 7.19 11.38 10.63
C PHE A 260 8.25 12.28 11.22
N LYS A 261 8.85 13.17 10.42
CA LYS A 261 9.93 14.04 10.83
C LYS A 261 9.62 14.86 12.11
N PRO A 262 8.40 15.41 12.32
CA PRO A 262 8.07 16.09 13.58
C PRO A 262 8.18 15.16 14.80
N THR A 263 7.65 13.94 14.70
CA THR A 263 7.71 12.94 15.78
C THR A 263 9.15 12.49 16.03
N ILE A 264 9.91 12.21 14.97
CA ILE A 264 11.33 11.83 15.08
C ILE A 264 12.13 12.94 15.74
N THR A 265 11.95 14.20 15.32
CA THR A 265 12.59 15.38 15.93
C THR A 265 12.27 15.46 17.41
N LYS A 266 11.00 15.24 17.78
CA LYS A 266 10.60 15.27 19.18
C LYS A 266 11.25 14.15 19.99
N LEU A 267 11.36 12.94 19.43
CA LEU A 267 12.09 11.84 20.06
C LEU A 267 13.58 12.19 20.23
N GLU A 268 14.24 12.84 19.27
CA GLU A 268 15.63 13.25 19.45
C GLU A 268 15.80 14.22 20.63
N GLU A 269 14.85 15.16 20.80
CA GLU A 269 14.87 16.14 21.89
C GLU A 269 14.73 15.49 23.27
N GLU A 270 13.79 14.55 23.41
CA GLU A 270 13.49 13.90 24.69
C GLU A 270 14.59 12.91 25.08
N THR A 271 15.05 12.10 24.11
CA THR A 271 15.99 11.01 24.33
C THR A 271 17.45 11.46 24.35
N LYS A 272 17.74 12.66 23.85
CA LYS A 272 19.11 13.18 23.57
C LYS A 272 19.91 12.29 22.60
N ASN A 273 19.26 11.38 21.89
CA ASN A 273 19.86 10.59 20.81
C ASN A 273 19.56 11.22 19.44
N LYS A 274 20.34 10.84 18.43
CA LYS A 274 20.14 11.28 17.05
C LYS A 274 19.70 10.14 16.14
N TYR A 275 18.74 10.44 15.29
CA TYR A 275 18.30 9.57 14.20
C TYR A 275 19.34 9.59 13.07
N GLY A 276 19.62 8.43 12.49
CA GLY A 276 20.70 8.22 11.53
C GLY A 276 22.06 7.88 12.17
N GLU A 277 22.16 7.77 13.50
CA GLU A 277 23.42 7.48 14.18
C GLU A 277 23.78 5.99 14.11
N THR A 278 22.81 5.11 14.42
CA THR A 278 22.97 3.65 14.29
C THR A 278 21.63 3.02 13.91
N GLU A 279 21.67 1.91 13.15
CA GLU A 279 20.45 1.18 12.77
C GLU A 279 19.64 0.72 13.99
N GLU A 280 20.30 0.38 15.10
CA GLU A 280 19.61 0.00 16.32
C GLU A 280 18.81 1.17 16.93
N LYS A 281 19.38 2.38 16.95
CA LYS A 281 18.69 3.59 17.43
C LYS A 281 17.54 3.94 16.48
N ASP A 282 17.80 3.93 15.18
CA ASP A 282 16.80 4.26 14.16
C ASP A 282 15.61 3.32 14.25
N ARG A 283 15.86 2.01 14.34
CA ARG A 283 14.81 1.00 14.53
C ARG A 283 13.90 1.31 15.71
N ARG A 284 14.45 1.78 16.84
CA ARG A 284 13.66 2.16 18.02
C ARG A 284 12.81 3.40 17.77
N PHE A 285 13.41 4.44 17.18
CA PHE A 285 12.70 5.67 16.81
C PHE A 285 11.53 5.37 15.88
N ARG A 286 11.77 4.54 14.86
CA ARG A 286 10.75 4.09 13.89
C ARG A 286 9.59 3.35 14.57
N ILE A 287 9.89 2.38 15.44
CA ILE A 287 8.86 1.64 16.18
C ILE A 287 8.02 2.57 17.06
N ILE A 288 8.65 3.49 17.79
CA ILE A 288 7.93 4.43 18.65
C ILE A 288 7.06 5.36 17.81
N ALA A 289 7.60 5.95 16.74
CA ALA A 289 6.89 6.89 15.89
C ALA A 289 5.68 6.24 15.20
N ASP A 290 5.84 5.05 14.62
CA ASP A 290 4.75 4.29 14.01
C ASP A 290 3.66 3.95 15.04
N HIS A 291 4.04 3.29 16.14
CA HIS A 291 3.07 2.80 17.12
C HIS A 291 2.31 3.93 17.83
N LEU A 292 2.94 5.11 18.01
CA LEU A 292 2.24 6.28 18.54
C LEU A 292 1.22 6.82 17.52
N ARG A 293 1.59 6.96 16.25
CA ARG A 293 0.66 7.42 15.19
C ARG A 293 -0.52 6.45 15.07
N ALA A 294 -0.25 5.16 15.04
CA ALA A 294 -1.26 4.11 15.00
C ALA A 294 -2.17 4.14 16.25
N ALA A 295 -1.60 4.28 17.45
CA ALA A 295 -2.38 4.36 18.68
C ALA A 295 -3.30 5.58 18.72
N VAL A 296 -2.83 6.74 18.23
CA VAL A 296 -3.64 7.96 18.11
C VAL A 296 -4.78 7.76 17.11
N ALA A 297 -4.51 7.17 15.95
CA ALA A 297 -5.53 6.90 14.93
C ALA A 297 -6.62 5.95 15.45
N MET A 298 -6.25 4.92 16.21
CA MET A 298 -7.21 4.03 16.86
C MET A 298 -8.03 4.76 17.93
N ALA A 299 -7.39 5.61 18.74
CA ALA A 299 -8.06 6.35 19.80
C ALA A 299 -9.05 7.39 19.25
N SER A 300 -8.74 8.03 18.11
CA SER A 300 -9.67 8.95 17.43
C SER A 300 -10.93 8.25 16.93
N GLU A 301 -10.87 6.94 16.70
CA GLU A 301 -11.99 6.07 16.30
C GLU A 301 -12.72 5.45 17.51
N GLY A 302 -12.46 5.97 18.72
CA GLY A 302 -13.11 5.51 19.95
C GLY A 302 -12.61 4.19 20.49
N VAL A 303 -11.45 3.68 20.02
CA VAL A 303 -10.85 2.45 20.57
C VAL A 303 -10.14 2.75 21.89
N TYR A 304 -10.46 1.97 22.92
CA TYR A 304 -9.81 2.06 24.24
C TYR A 304 -8.96 0.81 24.53
N PRO A 305 -7.83 0.93 25.25
CA PRO A 305 -6.99 -0.22 25.61
C PRO A 305 -7.76 -1.28 26.41
N SER A 306 -7.81 -2.52 25.90
CA SER A 306 -8.57 -3.62 26.50
C SER A 306 -7.81 -4.95 26.39
N ASN A 307 -8.39 -6.05 26.88
CA ASN A 307 -7.81 -7.40 26.78
C ASN A 307 -8.24 -8.16 25.51
N LYS A 308 -9.09 -7.57 24.66
CA LYS A 308 -9.69 -8.27 23.51
C LYS A 308 -9.70 -7.38 22.25
N GLN A 309 -9.69 -8.03 21.09
CA GLN A 309 -9.92 -7.41 19.78
C GLN A 309 -9.10 -6.12 19.56
N GLN A 310 -9.71 -5.04 19.05
CA GLN A 310 -9.02 -3.79 18.72
C GLN A 310 -8.34 -3.18 19.95
N GLY A 311 -9.00 -3.23 21.11
CA GLY A 311 -8.44 -2.71 22.36
C GLY A 311 -7.20 -3.47 22.82
N TYR A 312 -7.09 -4.77 22.54
CA TYR A 312 -5.86 -5.53 22.78
C TYR A 312 -4.71 -5.06 21.87
N ILE A 313 -5.00 -4.81 20.59
CA ILE A 313 -4.00 -4.28 19.65
C ILE A 313 -3.52 -2.90 20.10
N LEU A 314 -4.42 -1.99 20.47
CA LEU A 314 -4.06 -0.67 20.96
C LEU A 314 -3.14 -0.78 22.19
N ARG A 315 -3.53 -1.61 23.17
CA ARG A 315 -2.71 -1.89 24.34
C ARG A 315 -1.33 -2.45 23.97
N ARG A 316 -1.26 -3.38 23.01
CA ARG A 316 -0.01 -3.99 22.55
C ARG A 316 0.92 -2.94 21.93
N LEU A 317 0.40 -2.07 21.08
CA LEU A 317 1.18 -0.99 20.45
C LEU A 317 1.72 0.00 21.47
N THR A 318 0.86 0.51 22.37
CA THR A 318 1.30 1.44 23.42
C THR A 318 2.36 0.83 24.33
N ARG A 319 2.22 -0.45 24.71
CA ARG A 319 3.22 -1.16 25.53
C ARG A 319 4.53 -1.38 24.78
N ARG A 320 4.48 -1.72 23.49
CA ARG A 320 5.68 -1.87 22.65
C ARG A 320 6.42 -0.54 22.52
N ALA A 321 5.72 0.57 22.26
CA ALA A 321 6.32 1.91 22.21
C ALA A 321 6.99 2.26 23.54
N ALA A 322 6.30 2.07 24.68
CA ALA A 322 6.87 2.31 26.00
C ALA A 322 8.12 1.45 26.27
N TYR A 323 8.05 0.15 25.94
CA TYR A 323 9.17 -0.77 26.11
C TYR A 323 10.44 -0.32 25.36
N TRP A 324 10.29 0.10 24.10
CA TRP A 324 11.41 0.55 23.29
C TRP A 324 11.97 1.91 23.72
N SER A 325 11.18 2.74 24.41
CA SER A 325 11.70 3.92 25.13
C SER A 325 12.62 3.48 26.27
N PHE A 326 12.10 2.69 27.23
CA PHE A 326 12.83 2.34 28.45
C PHE A 326 14.11 1.52 28.24
N ARG A 327 14.12 0.56 27.30
CA ARG A 327 15.26 -0.35 27.13
C ARG A 327 16.45 0.28 26.43
N GLY A 328 16.30 1.49 25.90
CA GLY A 328 17.26 2.11 25.01
C GLY A 328 18.00 3.33 25.53
N GLY A 329 17.68 3.81 26.74
CA GLY A 329 18.07 5.15 27.16
C GLY A 329 17.38 6.24 26.33
N CYS A 330 16.17 5.94 25.84
CA CYS A 330 15.28 6.87 25.17
C CYS A 330 14.23 7.39 26.16
#